data_AF-A0A7C2IEF4-F1
#
_entry.id   AF-A0A7C2IEF4-F1
#
_cell.length_a   1.000
_cell.length_b   1.000
_cell.length_c   1.000
_cell.angle_alpha   90.00
_cell.angle_beta   90.00
_cell.angle_gamma   90.00
#
_symmetry.space_group_name_H-M   'P 1'
#
loop_
_entity.id
_entity.type
_entity.pdbx_description
1 polymer ?
#
loop_
_entity_poly.entity_id
_entity_poly.type
_entity_poly.pdbx_seq_one_letter_code
_entity_poly.pdbx_strand_id
1 'polypeptide(L)'
;RYCDTVGVLDPFNTYAKIKQIIEEVGIPVEMHTHNDFGMATANALAGAKAGADWIGVTVCGLGERAGNAALEEVVMALKHLCGIDLGFKTEMFREIAEYVSRAAHRELPSWKAIVGSNMFAHESGIHADGALKHPKTYEAFQPEEVGLTRQIVIGKHSGTAALRAKFAEFGIVLTKHQAEELLPEIRRAAVDLKRPLFEKELVHIYEDYFGKRE
;
A
#
# COMPACT_ATOMS: atom_id res chain seq x y z
N ARG A 1 15.20 -18.13 19.57
CA ARG A 1 14.14 -17.14 19.26
C ARG A 1 14.10 -16.08 20.35
N TYR A 2 14.12 -14.80 19.99
CA TYR A 2 13.91 -13.64 20.85
C TYR A 2 12.54 -13.03 20.53
N CYS A 3 11.67 -12.94 21.54
CA CYS A 3 10.26 -12.57 21.36
C CYS A 3 9.94 -11.22 22.01
N ASP A 4 9.38 -10.29 21.24
CA ASP A 4 8.67 -9.12 21.77
C ASP A 4 7.19 -9.47 21.98
N THR A 5 6.91 -10.31 22.99
CA THR A 5 5.59 -10.94 23.18
C THR A 5 4.45 -9.93 23.35
N VAL A 6 4.74 -8.77 23.97
CA VAL A 6 3.75 -7.72 24.25
C VAL A 6 3.90 -6.50 23.35
N GLY A 7 4.79 -6.55 22.35
CA GLY A 7 4.94 -5.53 21.32
C GLY A 7 5.51 -4.19 21.81
N VAL A 8 6.34 -4.20 22.86
CA VAL A 8 6.80 -2.98 23.57
C VAL A 8 8.20 -2.52 23.17
N LEU A 9 8.88 -3.26 22.28
CA LEU A 9 10.22 -2.85 21.86
C LEU A 9 10.14 -1.73 20.81
N ASP A 10 11.15 -0.86 20.83
CA ASP A 10 11.47 0.04 19.72
C ASP A 10 12.66 -0.50 18.90
N PRO A 11 12.83 -0.06 17.64
CA PRO A 11 13.84 -0.63 16.75
C PRO A 11 15.28 -0.35 17.20
N PHE A 12 15.53 0.76 17.92
CA PHE A 12 16.88 1.10 18.36
C PHE A 12 17.34 0.18 19.49
N ASN A 13 16.49 -0.03 20.49
CA ASN A 13 16.75 -0.97 21.58
C ASN A 13 16.76 -2.42 21.07
N THR A 14 15.89 -2.77 20.12
CA THR A 14 15.92 -4.10 19.50
C THR A 14 17.28 -4.38 18.87
N TYR A 15 17.79 -3.47 18.04
CA TYR A 15 19.10 -3.63 17.42
C TYR A 15 20.21 -3.83 18.46
N ALA A 16 20.27 -2.98 19.49
CA ALA A 16 21.31 -3.05 20.52
C ALA A 16 21.28 -4.38 21.28
N LYS A 17 20.09 -4.84 21.69
CA LYS A 17 19.94 -6.10 22.43
C LYS A 17 20.29 -7.32 21.59
N ILE A 18 19.82 -7.38 20.34
CA ILE A 18 20.11 -8.51 19.46
C ILE A 18 21.59 -8.58 19.13
N LYS A 19 22.21 -7.42 18.85
CA LYS A 19 23.65 -7.35 18.58
C LYS A 19 24.46 -7.84 19.78
N GLN A 20 24.11 -7.40 20.99
CA GLN A 20 24.74 -7.86 22.22
C GLN A 20 24.62 -9.39 22.40
N ILE A 21 23.42 -9.95 22.20
CA ILE A 21 23.20 -11.40 22.32
C ILE A 21 24.09 -12.17 21.33
N ILE A 22 24.19 -11.70 20.08
CA ILE A 22 25.00 -12.35 19.05
C ILE A 22 26.49 -12.26 19.40
N GLU A 23 26.97 -11.10 19.83
CA GLU A 23 28.38 -10.88 20.16
C GLU A 23 28.83 -11.64 21.43
N GLU A 24 27.97 -11.72 22.45
CA GLU A 24 28.30 -12.38 23.72
C GLU A 24 28.09 -13.90 23.70
N VAL A 25 27.03 -14.36 23.02
CA VAL A 25 26.62 -15.78 23.07
C VAL A 25 27.02 -16.54 21.79
N GLY A 26 27.06 -15.87 20.64
CA GLY A 26 27.49 -16.50 19.38
C GLY A 26 26.56 -17.58 18.83
N ILE A 27 25.27 -17.53 19.14
CA ILE A 27 24.25 -18.48 18.64
C ILE A 27 23.34 -17.84 17.58
N PRO A 28 22.79 -18.62 16.65
CA PRO A 28 21.79 -18.12 15.71
C PRO A 28 20.56 -17.54 16.41
N VAL A 29 20.07 -16.41 15.92
CA VAL A 29 18.93 -15.69 16.51
C VAL A 29 17.77 -15.62 15.53
N GLU A 30 16.58 -16.00 16.00
CA GLU A 30 15.32 -15.70 15.33
C GLU A 30 14.64 -14.53 16.05
N MET A 31 14.24 -13.51 15.30
CA MET A 31 13.48 -12.36 15.80
C MET A 31 11.97 -12.58 15.58
N HIS A 32 11.16 -12.50 16.65
CA HIS A 32 9.70 -12.58 16.59
C HIS A 32 9.07 -11.34 17.24
N THR A 33 8.34 -10.52 16.49
CA THR A 33 7.85 -9.20 16.94
C THR A 33 6.33 -9.08 16.87
N HIS A 34 5.72 -8.61 17.95
CA HIS A 34 4.31 -8.20 17.98
C HIS A 34 4.15 -6.70 17.69
N ASN A 35 2.96 -6.30 17.28
CA ASN A 35 2.69 -4.99 16.70
C ASN A 35 1.84 -4.04 17.56
N ASP A 36 1.76 -4.26 18.88
CA ASP A 36 0.92 -3.48 19.79
C ASP A 36 1.15 -1.96 19.70
N PHE A 37 2.39 -1.53 19.44
CA PHE A 37 2.76 -0.12 19.22
C PHE A 37 3.09 0.23 17.76
N GLY A 38 2.75 -0.63 16.79
CA GLY A 38 2.99 -0.38 15.37
C GLY A 38 4.45 -0.52 14.92
N MET A 39 5.29 -1.17 15.73
CA MET A 39 6.75 -1.26 15.50
C MET A 39 7.23 -2.64 15.03
N ALA A 40 6.35 -3.61 14.79
CA ALA A 40 6.76 -5.00 14.55
C ALA A 40 7.70 -5.15 13.34
N THR A 41 7.33 -4.55 12.20
CA THR A 41 8.15 -4.56 10.97
C THR A 41 9.49 -3.86 11.20
N ALA A 42 9.50 -2.71 11.87
CA ALA A 42 10.74 -1.97 12.17
C ALA A 42 11.67 -2.77 13.10
N ASN A 43 11.12 -3.42 14.13
CA ASN A 43 11.87 -4.27 15.07
C ASN A 43 12.42 -5.54 14.37
N ALA A 44 11.65 -6.12 13.45
CA ALA A 44 12.12 -7.25 12.63
C ALA A 44 13.34 -6.86 11.79
N LEU A 45 13.27 -5.72 11.09
CA LEU A 45 14.40 -5.19 10.30
C LEU A 45 15.60 -4.82 11.20
N ALA A 46 15.34 -4.27 12.39
CA ALA A 46 16.38 -3.97 13.37
C ALA A 46 17.11 -5.23 13.84
N GLY A 47 16.37 -6.31 14.12
CA GLY A 47 16.94 -7.61 14.46
C GLY A 47 17.79 -8.19 13.33
N ALA A 48 17.29 -8.17 12.09
CA ALA A 48 18.06 -8.59 10.91
C ALA A 48 19.34 -7.77 10.73
N LYS A 49 19.25 -6.44 10.87
CA LYS A 49 20.42 -5.55 10.79
C LYS A 49 21.44 -5.82 11.90
N ALA A 50 20.99 -6.26 13.08
CA ALA A 50 21.84 -6.65 14.19
C ALA A 50 22.50 -8.03 13.99
N GLY A 51 22.10 -8.78 12.96
CA GLY A 51 22.66 -10.09 12.61
C GLY A 51 21.75 -11.29 12.91
N ALA A 52 20.47 -11.08 13.24
CA ALA A 52 19.54 -12.20 13.40
C ALA A 52 19.36 -12.96 12.07
N ASP A 53 19.48 -14.28 12.11
CA ASP A 53 19.40 -15.17 10.95
C ASP A 53 17.98 -15.39 10.46
N TRP A 54 16.99 -15.26 11.35
CA TRP A 54 15.59 -15.59 11.05
C TRP A 54 14.64 -14.50 11.55
N ILE A 55 13.53 -14.32 10.83
CA ILE A 55 12.45 -13.41 11.23
C ILE A 55 11.13 -14.17 11.17
N GLY A 56 10.41 -14.18 12.30
CA GLY A 56 9.03 -14.66 12.38
C GLY A 56 8.07 -13.61 11.82
N VAL A 57 7.28 -14.00 10.82
CA VAL A 57 6.32 -13.13 10.13
C VAL A 57 5.01 -13.87 9.85
N THR A 58 3.95 -13.11 9.56
CA THR A 58 2.66 -13.64 9.11
C THR A 58 2.12 -12.81 7.95
N VAL A 59 1.33 -13.43 7.06
CA VAL A 59 0.69 -12.71 5.96
C VAL A 59 -0.24 -11.64 6.54
N CYS A 60 -0.13 -10.40 6.04
CA CYS A 60 -0.89 -9.25 6.54
C CYS A 60 -0.68 -8.93 8.02
N GLY A 61 0.37 -9.48 8.65
CA GLY A 61 0.64 -9.28 10.07
C GLY A 61 -0.38 -9.95 10.98
N LEU A 62 -1.15 -10.95 10.51
CA LEU A 62 -2.11 -11.66 11.35
C LEU A 62 -1.48 -12.28 12.60
N GLY A 63 -2.18 -12.21 13.72
CA GLY A 63 -1.73 -12.77 15.00
C GLY A 63 -2.66 -12.39 16.14
N GLU A 64 -2.19 -12.59 17.36
CA GLU A 64 -2.86 -12.14 18.58
C GLU A 64 -2.87 -10.60 18.67
N ARG A 65 -3.94 -10.03 19.25
CA ARG A 65 -4.07 -8.57 19.48
C ARG A 65 -3.86 -7.77 18.18
N ALA A 66 -2.86 -6.89 18.14
CA ALA A 66 -2.49 -6.08 16.98
C ALA A 66 -1.68 -6.87 15.91
N GLY A 67 -1.35 -8.12 16.17
CA GLY A 67 -0.67 -9.00 15.23
C GLY A 67 0.84 -9.00 15.34
N ASN A 68 1.48 -9.51 14.29
CA ASN A 68 2.94 -9.70 14.18
C ASN A 68 3.51 -8.85 13.03
N ALA A 69 4.84 -8.89 12.83
CA ALA A 69 5.44 -8.35 11.62
C ALA A 69 4.85 -9.00 10.36
N ALA A 70 4.47 -8.15 9.39
CA ALA A 70 3.83 -8.60 8.16
C ALA A 70 4.88 -9.11 7.16
N LEU A 71 4.65 -10.30 6.59
CA LEU A 71 5.55 -10.94 5.63
C LEU A 71 5.87 -10.02 4.45
N GLU A 72 4.83 -9.47 3.82
CA GLU A 72 4.97 -8.63 2.63
C GLU A 72 5.72 -7.33 2.93
N GLU A 73 5.58 -6.78 4.14
CA GLU A 73 6.30 -5.57 4.54
C GLU A 73 7.77 -5.85 4.80
N VAL A 74 8.07 -6.90 5.57
CA VAL A 74 9.45 -7.28 5.90
C VAL A 74 10.23 -7.64 4.64
N VAL A 75 9.67 -8.46 3.75
CA VAL A 75 10.35 -8.88 2.52
C VAL A 75 10.60 -7.68 1.60
N MET A 76 9.60 -6.82 1.38
CA MET A 76 9.78 -5.64 0.51
C MET A 76 10.74 -4.63 1.11
N ALA A 77 10.72 -4.42 2.42
CA ALA A 77 11.65 -3.52 3.09
C ALA A 77 13.10 -4.05 3.05
N LEU A 78 13.32 -5.36 3.27
CA LEU A 78 14.64 -5.97 3.11
C LEU A 78 15.17 -5.77 1.68
N LYS A 79 14.33 -6.03 0.67
CA LYS A 79 14.69 -5.89 -0.74
C LYS A 79 15.03 -4.44 -1.12
N HIS A 80 14.12 -3.51 -0.86
CA HIS A 80 14.22 -2.13 -1.38
C HIS A 80 14.99 -1.17 -0.46
N LEU A 81 14.97 -1.39 0.86
CA LEU A 81 15.60 -0.47 1.82
C LEU A 81 16.92 -1.01 2.37
N CYS A 82 17.11 -2.33 2.41
CA CYS A 82 18.33 -2.95 2.91
C CYS A 82 19.21 -3.57 1.82
N GLY A 83 18.72 -3.67 0.57
CA GLY A 83 19.44 -4.30 -0.52
C GLY A 83 19.58 -5.83 -0.36
N ILE A 84 18.71 -6.45 0.43
CA ILE A 84 18.70 -7.90 0.71
C ILE A 84 17.52 -8.51 -0.02
N ASP A 85 17.78 -9.12 -1.18
CA ASP A 85 16.77 -9.87 -1.92
C ASP A 85 16.79 -11.35 -1.51
N LEU A 86 15.69 -11.80 -0.90
CA LEU A 86 15.51 -13.18 -0.46
C LEU A 86 14.99 -14.12 -1.57
N GLY A 87 14.74 -13.59 -2.79
CA GLY A 87 14.26 -14.39 -3.92
C GLY A 87 12.80 -14.81 -3.82
N PHE A 88 11.98 -14.09 -3.05
CA PHE A 88 10.54 -14.34 -2.96
C PHE A 88 9.83 -13.98 -4.27
N LYS A 89 8.78 -14.74 -4.61
CA LYS A 89 7.83 -14.38 -5.67
C LYS A 89 6.91 -13.27 -5.19
N THR A 90 7.44 -12.04 -5.09
CA THR A 90 6.74 -10.90 -4.51
C THR A 90 5.50 -10.53 -5.31
N GLU A 91 5.45 -10.84 -6.61
CA GLU A 91 4.30 -10.61 -7.49
C GLU A 91 3.02 -11.34 -7.02
N MET A 92 3.15 -12.36 -6.18
CA MET A 92 2.02 -13.10 -5.59
C MET A 92 1.51 -12.50 -4.28
N PHE A 93 2.12 -11.42 -3.77
CA PHE A 93 1.78 -10.85 -2.46
C PHE A 93 0.35 -10.35 -2.36
N ARG A 94 -0.17 -9.69 -3.41
CA ARG A 94 -1.58 -9.29 -3.42
C ARG A 94 -2.51 -10.50 -3.34
N GLU A 95 -2.25 -11.54 -4.14
CA GLU A 95 -3.09 -12.74 -4.19
C GLU A 95 -3.11 -13.48 -2.85
N ILE A 96 -1.95 -13.70 -2.22
CA ILE A 96 -1.88 -14.40 -0.93
C ILE A 96 -2.50 -13.56 0.19
N ALA A 97 -2.35 -12.24 0.17
CA ALA A 97 -2.99 -11.34 1.13
C ALA A 97 -4.52 -11.44 1.04
N GLU A 98 -5.08 -11.43 -0.17
CA GLU A 98 -6.52 -11.61 -0.37
C GLU A 98 -7.01 -13.00 0.04
N TYR A 99 -6.26 -14.05 -0.29
CA TYR A 99 -6.58 -15.42 0.11
C TYR A 99 -6.67 -15.54 1.64
N VAL A 100 -5.65 -15.06 2.34
CA VAL A 100 -5.58 -15.10 3.80
C VAL A 100 -6.66 -14.21 4.43
N SER A 101 -6.90 -13.02 3.89
CA SER A 101 -7.99 -12.12 4.31
C SER A 101 -9.35 -12.82 4.26
N ARG A 102 -9.67 -13.48 3.13
CA ARG A 102 -10.91 -14.26 2.97
C ARG A 102 -10.98 -15.42 3.94
N ALA A 103 -9.92 -16.21 4.06
CA ALA A 103 -9.86 -17.39 4.92
C ALA A 103 -9.97 -17.04 6.42
N ALA A 104 -9.36 -15.93 6.84
CA ALA A 104 -9.41 -15.46 8.23
C ALA A 104 -10.67 -14.63 8.55
N HIS A 105 -11.51 -14.35 7.55
CA HIS A 105 -12.65 -13.42 7.66
C HIS A 105 -12.26 -12.07 8.25
N ARG A 106 -11.13 -11.53 7.79
CA ARG A 106 -10.63 -10.20 8.18
C ARG A 106 -10.44 -9.36 6.93
N GLU A 107 -11.09 -8.21 6.88
CA GLU A 107 -10.95 -7.27 5.77
C GLU A 107 -9.47 -6.91 5.54
N LEU A 108 -9.04 -6.91 4.28
CA LEU A 108 -7.75 -6.36 3.87
C LEU A 108 -7.92 -4.85 3.66
N PRO A 109 -7.40 -3.99 4.57
CA PRO A 109 -7.62 -2.56 4.46
C PRO A 109 -7.02 -2.00 3.16
N SER A 110 -7.71 -1.06 2.52
CA SER A 110 -7.24 -0.49 1.25
C SER A 110 -5.91 0.25 1.40
N TRP A 111 -5.60 0.79 2.58
CA TRP A 111 -4.35 1.48 2.91
C TRP A 111 -3.27 0.58 3.51
N LYS A 112 -3.46 -0.76 3.53
CA LYS A 112 -2.44 -1.68 4.04
C LYS A 112 -1.14 -1.52 3.25
N ALA A 113 -0.03 -1.36 3.95
CA ALA A 113 1.28 -1.23 3.31
C ALA A 113 1.57 -2.42 2.38
N ILE A 114 2.21 -2.11 1.24
CA ILE A 114 2.60 -3.04 0.17
C ILE A 114 1.43 -3.60 -0.64
N VAL A 115 0.41 -4.17 0.01
CA VAL A 115 -0.65 -4.97 -0.66
C VAL A 115 -2.02 -4.30 -0.69
N GLY A 116 -2.19 -3.14 -0.07
CA GLY A 116 -3.45 -2.38 -0.07
C GLY A 116 -3.80 -1.85 -1.46
N SER A 117 -5.08 -1.84 -1.83
CA SER A 117 -5.54 -1.37 -3.14
C SER A 117 -5.23 0.12 -3.41
N ASN A 118 -5.04 0.91 -2.35
CA ASN A 118 -4.71 2.33 -2.48
C ASN A 118 -3.21 2.60 -2.61
N MET A 119 -2.35 1.58 -2.50
CA MET A 119 -0.88 1.76 -2.52
C MET A 119 -0.39 2.46 -3.81
N PHE A 120 -1.07 2.22 -4.93
CA PHE A 120 -0.75 2.78 -6.25
C PHE A 120 -1.92 3.58 -6.86
N ALA A 121 -2.81 4.09 -6.00
CA ALA A 121 -3.92 4.94 -6.40
C ALA A 121 -3.51 6.42 -6.34
N HIS A 122 -3.59 7.12 -7.46
CA HIS A 122 -3.23 8.54 -7.58
C HIS A 122 -4.48 9.39 -7.82
N GLU A 123 -4.81 10.27 -6.86
CA GLU A 123 -6.00 11.13 -6.95
C GLU A 123 -5.68 12.55 -7.45
N SER A 124 -4.60 13.14 -6.94
CA SER A 124 -4.30 14.56 -7.17
C SER A 124 -3.77 14.78 -8.57
N GLY A 125 -4.13 15.90 -9.20
CA GLY A 125 -3.72 16.19 -10.58
C GLY A 125 -2.20 16.22 -10.78
N ILE A 126 -1.42 16.65 -9.78
CA ILE A 126 0.04 16.69 -9.84
C ILE A 126 0.64 15.28 -9.64
N HIS A 127 0.09 14.50 -8.69
CA HIS A 127 0.60 13.16 -8.44
C HIS A 127 0.24 12.20 -9.59
N ALA A 128 -0.97 12.30 -10.13
CA ALA A 128 -1.40 11.49 -11.27
C ALA A 128 -0.58 11.82 -12.53
N ASP A 129 -0.38 13.11 -12.85
CA ASP A 129 0.45 13.51 -13.99
C ASP A 129 1.92 13.10 -13.82
N GLY A 130 2.47 13.27 -12.62
CA GLY A 130 3.82 12.85 -12.29
C GLY A 130 4.01 11.34 -12.35
N ALA A 131 3.08 10.56 -11.81
CA ALA A 131 3.11 9.10 -11.84
C ALA A 131 2.98 8.56 -13.27
N LEU A 132 2.21 9.21 -14.15
CA LEU A 132 2.10 8.82 -15.56
C LEU A 132 3.38 9.09 -16.36
N LYS A 133 4.06 10.22 -16.11
CA LYS A 133 5.27 10.61 -16.85
C LYS A 133 6.53 9.94 -16.31
N HIS A 134 6.67 9.94 -14.99
CA HIS A 134 7.82 9.44 -14.26
C HIS A 134 7.35 8.72 -12.98
N PRO A 135 6.91 7.45 -13.08
CA PRO A 135 6.36 6.70 -11.94
C PRO A 135 7.21 6.76 -10.66
N LYS A 136 8.54 6.68 -10.81
CA LYS A 136 9.52 6.73 -9.70
C LYS A 136 9.47 8.01 -8.86
N THR A 137 8.84 9.08 -9.35
CA THR A 137 8.68 10.32 -8.59
C THR A 137 7.71 10.15 -7.41
N TYR A 138 6.69 9.29 -7.56
CA TYR A 138 5.63 9.10 -6.56
C TYR A 138 5.42 7.65 -6.15
N GLU A 139 6.11 6.69 -6.77
CA GLU A 139 6.01 5.27 -6.46
C GLU A 139 7.38 4.74 -6.00
N ALA A 140 7.41 4.17 -4.80
CA ALA A 140 8.64 3.62 -4.21
C ALA A 140 9.17 2.39 -4.97
N PHE A 141 8.28 1.61 -5.58
CA PHE A 141 8.55 0.42 -6.39
C PHE A 141 7.42 0.24 -7.41
N GLN A 142 7.58 -0.65 -8.40
CA GLN A 142 6.53 -0.85 -9.42
C GLN A 142 5.34 -1.66 -8.86
N PRO A 143 4.09 -1.34 -9.25
CA PRO A 143 2.91 -2.05 -8.75
C PRO A 143 2.91 -3.55 -9.10
N GLU A 144 3.46 -3.92 -10.26
CA GLU A 144 3.53 -5.31 -10.72
C GLU A 144 4.44 -6.18 -9.82
N GLU A 145 5.41 -5.57 -9.11
CA GLU A 145 6.30 -6.30 -8.19
C GLU A 145 5.54 -6.96 -7.03
N VAL A 146 4.31 -6.53 -6.75
CA VAL A 146 3.48 -7.05 -5.65
C VAL A 146 2.11 -7.56 -6.11
N GLY A 147 1.90 -7.66 -7.43
CA GLY A 147 0.63 -8.09 -8.01
C GLY A 147 -0.46 -7.03 -7.98
N LEU A 148 -0.09 -5.75 -7.97
CA LEU A 148 -1.01 -4.61 -8.06
C LEU A 148 -0.92 -3.94 -9.44
N THR A 149 -1.84 -3.01 -9.68
CA THR A 149 -1.85 -2.13 -10.86
C THR A 149 -1.95 -0.68 -10.43
N ARG A 150 -1.36 0.22 -11.24
CA ARG A 150 -1.50 1.66 -11.06
C ARG A 150 -2.91 2.10 -11.40
N GLN A 151 -3.49 2.98 -10.58
CA GLN A 151 -4.85 3.45 -10.76
C GLN A 151 -4.92 4.97 -10.65
N ILE A 152 -5.67 5.60 -11.57
CA ILE A 152 -6.08 7.00 -11.43
C ILE A 152 -7.47 6.99 -10.80
N VAL A 153 -7.59 7.60 -9.63
CA VAL A 153 -8.88 7.72 -8.93
C VAL A 153 -9.38 9.15 -9.04
N ILE A 154 -10.69 9.31 -9.23
CA ILE A 154 -11.31 10.62 -9.37
C ILE A 154 -12.04 10.97 -8.08
N GLY A 155 -11.55 12.02 -7.42
CA GLY A 155 -12.07 12.49 -6.15
C GLY A 155 -12.03 14.01 -6.02
N LYS A 156 -12.15 14.50 -4.78
CA LYS A 156 -12.24 15.93 -4.48
C LYS A 156 -10.98 16.72 -4.85
N HIS A 157 -9.82 16.05 -4.94
CA HIS A 157 -8.55 16.67 -5.31
C HIS A 157 -8.19 16.52 -6.79
N SER A 158 -9.02 15.84 -7.58
CA SER A 158 -8.74 15.63 -9.00
C SER A 158 -8.82 16.93 -9.80
N GLY A 159 -8.03 17.01 -10.87
CA GLY A 159 -8.05 18.10 -11.84
C GLY A 159 -8.59 17.64 -13.20
N THR A 160 -8.79 18.58 -14.13
CA THR A 160 -9.33 18.28 -15.46
C THR A 160 -8.45 17.32 -16.27
N ALA A 161 -7.14 17.34 -16.09
CA ALA A 161 -6.22 16.39 -16.74
C ALA A 161 -6.46 14.94 -16.28
N ALA A 162 -6.54 14.72 -14.96
CA ALA A 162 -6.83 13.40 -14.39
C ALA A 162 -8.21 12.91 -14.82
N LEU A 163 -9.19 13.81 -14.86
CA LEU A 163 -10.55 13.50 -15.33
C LEU A 163 -10.55 13.05 -16.79
N ARG A 164 -9.86 13.78 -17.68
CA ARG A 164 -9.75 13.42 -19.10
C ARG A 164 -9.02 12.09 -19.29
N ALA A 165 -7.95 11.85 -18.54
CA ALA A 165 -7.22 10.58 -18.58
C ALA A 165 -8.12 9.42 -18.15
N LYS A 166 -8.87 9.57 -17.06
CA LYS A 166 -9.78 8.52 -16.57
C LYS A 166 -10.92 8.24 -17.56
N PHE A 167 -11.54 9.27 -18.13
CA PHE A 167 -12.60 9.07 -19.13
C PHE A 167 -12.08 8.45 -20.44
N ALA A 168 -10.82 8.69 -20.81
CA ALA A 168 -10.21 8.03 -21.96
C ALA A 168 -10.07 6.51 -21.76
N GLU A 169 -9.91 6.02 -20.52
CA GLU A 169 -9.95 4.58 -20.21
C GLU A 169 -11.32 3.96 -20.53
N PHE A 170 -12.39 4.75 -20.47
CA PHE A 170 -13.75 4.34 -20.84
C PHE A 170 -14.07 4.52 -22.33
N GLY A 171 -13.11 5.01 -23.12
CA GLY A 171 -13.33 5.38 -24.52
C GLY A 171 -14.07 6.72 -24.73
N ILE A 172 -14.22 7.53 -23.68
CA ILE A 172 -14.89 8.83 -23.74
C ILE A 172 -13.83 9.95 -23.81
N VAL A 173 -13.76 10.63 -24.94
CA VAL A 173 -12.80 11.74 -25.13
C VAL A 173 -13.44 13.06 -24.71
N LEU A 174 -13.17 13.49 -23.49
CA LEU A 174 -13.62 14.80 -22.99
C LEU A 174 -12.80 15.95 -23.59
N THR A 175 -13.49 16.95 -24.15
CA THR A 175 -12.89 18.24 -24.46
C THR A 175 -12.47 18.96 -23.17
N LYS A 176 -11.58 19.95 -23.28
CA LYS A 176 -11.17 20.77 -22.13
C LYS A 176 -12.37 21.43 -21.45
N HIS A 177 -13.30 21.97 -22.24
CA HIS A 177 -14.52 22.60 -21.75
C HIS A 177 -15.42 21.61 -21.00
N GLN A 178 -15.71 20.44 -21.57
CA GLN A 178 -16.52 19.42 -20.91
C GLN A 178 -15.90 18.97 -19.58
N ALA A 179 -14.58 18.81 -19.53
CA ALA A 179 -13.89 18.47 -18.29
C ALA A 179 -13.97 19.58 -17.23
N GLU A 180 -13.93 20.85 -17.65
CA GLU A 180 -14.11 22.01 -16.76
C GLU A 180 -15.54 22.10 -16.20
N GLU A 181 -16.55 21.77 -17.01
CA GLU A 181 -17.96 21.75 -16.60
C GLU A 181 -18.29 20.60 -15.63
N LEU A 182 -17.74 19.40 -15.85
CA LEU A 182 -18.01 18.22 -14.99
C LEU A 182 -17.31 18.29 -13.64
N LEU A 183 -16.13 18.92 -13.59
CA LEU A 183 -15.25 18.83 -12.43
C LEU A 183 -15.90 19.32 -11.12
N PRO A 184 -16.66 20.44 -11.08
CA PRO A 184 -17.36 20.87 -9.88
C PRO A 184 -18.37 19.85 -9.36
N GLU A 185 -19.17 19.25 -10.24
CA GLU A 185 -20.19 18.25 -9.89
C GLU A 185 -19.56 16.98 -9.33
N ILE A 186 -18.50 16.51 -9.98
CA ILE A 186 -17.71 15.35 -9.52
C ILE A 186 -17.09 15.62 -8.14
N ARG A 187 -16.49 16.80 -7.94
CA ARG A 187 -15.91 17.17 -6.64
C ARG A 187 -16.97 17.24 -5.55
N ARG A 188 -18.14 17.81 -5.85
CA ARG A 188 -19.27 17.87 -4.91
C ARG A 188 -19.69 16.46 -4.49
N ALA A 189 -19.94 15.58 -5.45
CA ALA A 189 -20.31 14.19 -5.18
C ALA A 189 -19.24 13.45 -4.35
N ALA A 190 -17.95 13.63 -4.66
CA ALA A 190 -16.87 13.01 -3.90
C ALA A 190 -16.77 13.54 -2.45
N VAL A 191 -17.05 14.84 -2.24
CA VAL A 191 -17.11 15.44 -0.89
C VAL A 191 -18.28 14.88 -0.11
N ASP A 192 -19.46 14.79 -0.72
CA ASP A 192 -20.68 14.30 -0.07
C ASP A 192 -20.55 12.81 0.32
N LEU A 193 -20.01 12.00 -0.59
CA LEU A 193 -19.77 10.56 -0.38
C LEU A 193 -18.54 10.27 0.49
N LYS A 194 -17.66 11.26 0.72
CA LYS A 194 -16.40 11.14 1.47
C LYS A 194 -15.46 10.05 0.92
N ARG A 195 -15.53 9.78 -0.39
CA ARG A 195 -14.65 8.84 -1.10
C ARG A 195 -14.50 9.23 -2.58
N PRO A 196 -13.47 8.73 -3.29
CA PRO A 196 -13.43 8.80 -4.74
C PRO A 196 -14.67 8.15 -5.38
N LEU A 197 -15.03 8.62 -6.57
CA LEU A 197 -16.16 8.10 -7.34
C LEU A 197 -15.76 6.81 -8.06
N PHE A 198 -16.68 5.85 -8.08
CA PHE A 198 -16.57 4.66 -8.90
C PHE A 198 -16.82 4.99 -10.37
N GLU A 199 -16.31 4.15 -11.26
CA GLU A 199 -16.39 4.37 -12.71
C GLU A 199 -17.84 4.54 -13.18
N LYS A 200 -18.77 3.74 -12.66
CA LYS A 200 -20.20 3.85 -12.96
C LYS A 200 -20.81 5.19 -12.51
N GLU A 201 -20.35 5.74 -11.40
CA GLU A 201 -20.83 7.05 -10.90
C GLU A 201 -20.30 8.19 -11.77
N LEU A 202 -19.05 8.09 -12.25
CA LEU A 202 -18.49 9.05 -13.20
C LEU A 202 -19.27 9.08 -14.52
N VAL A 203 -19.53 7.90 -15.09
CA VAL A 203 -20.31 7.76 -16.33
C VAL A 203 -21.73 8.28 -16.14
N HIS A 204 -22.38 7.96 -15.01
CA HIS A 204 -23.73 8.46 -14.72
C HIS A 204 -23.78 9.99 -14.64
N ILE A 205 -22.84 10.63 -13.93
CA ILE A 205 -22.75 12.10 -13.87
C ILE A 205 -22.51 12.70 -15.26
N TYR A 206 -21.69 12.06 -16.08
CA TYR A 206 -21.45 12.49 -17.46
C TYR A 206 -22.73 12.42 -18.32
N GLU A 207 -23.46 11.31 -18.26
CA GLU A 207 -24.72 11.13 -18.98
C GLU A 207 -25.82 12.08 -18.50
N ASP A 208 -25.91 12.37 -17.20
CA ASP A 208 -26.89 13.34 -16.71
C ASP A 208 -26.58 14.77 -17.17
N TYR A 209 -25.30 15.11 -17.30
CA TYR A 209 -24.88 16.45 -17.72
C TYR A 209 -24.95 16.64 -19.24
N PHE A 210 -24.60 15.62 -20.03
CA PHE A 210 -24.50 15.72 -21.50
C PHE A 210 -25.47 14.84 -22.28
N GLY A 211 -25.96 13.74 -21.69
CA GLY A 211 -26.81 12.74 -22.35
C GLY A 211 -28.30 13.13 -22.47
N LYS A 212 -28.76 14.22 -21.83
CA LYS A 212 -30.13 14.75 -21.96
C LYS A 212 -30.26 15.92 -22.96
N ARG A 213 -29.31 16.08 -23.89
CA ARG A 213 -29.41 17.04 -25.00
C ARG A 213 -29.55 16.31 -26.35
N GLU A 214 -30.66 15.60 -26.52
CA GLU A 214 -31.26 15.33 -27.83
C GLU A 214 -32.75 15.69 -27.78
#